data_AF-A0A7C1DXS1-F1
#
_entry.id   AF-A0A7C1DXS1-F1
#
_cell.length_a   1.000
_cell.length_b   1.000
_cell.length_c   1.000
_cell.angle_alpha   90.00
_cell.angle_beta   90.00
_cell.angle_gamma   90.00
#
_symmetry.space_group_name_H-M   'P 1'
#
loop_
_entity.id
_entity.type
_entity.pdbx_description
1 polymer ?
#
loop_
_entity_poly.entity_id
_entity_poly.type
_entity_poly.pdbx_seq_one_letter_code
_entity_poly.pdbx_strand_id
1 'polypeptide(L)'
;MELRKVVEKLRRKGTVAEVREEKSRSFDLAFVEDRAYLIKLVGNADSLSQDSLESFRKCASVVGADPLVVSKKCKSHGGLTEGVVYQRYGVPVMSGETFLKYLDNHEVALADRGGVKVPMEHVKEAREALNMSRNLLAERLEVTPEMVRRYEEGQAEPGREMAEKMRGILGGSIVRKVSFKVEGSEKAFIGRAPFELAFRKEGETFLVSFKDHPQRVRNLKQVAEVLEAEAVVSKSKKLEDMGF
;
A
#
# COMPACT_ATOMS: atom_id res chain seq x y z
N MET A 1 -7.07 -11.27 12.49
CA MET A 1 -5.91 -12.19 12.52
C MET A 1 -4.80 -11.63 13.39
N GLU A 2 -3.97 -12.47 14.00
CA GLU A 2 -2.76 -12.03 14.70
C GLU A 2 -1.69 -11.60 13.69
N LEU A 3 -0.95 -10.53 14.00
CA LEU A 3 0.08 -9.98 13.09
C LEU A 3 1.16 -11.02 12.75
N ARG A 4 1.50 -11.93 13.67
CA ARG A 4 2.43 -13.04 13.39
C ARG A 4 1.94 -13.99 12.29
N LYS A 5 0.64 -14.33 12.31
CA LYS A 5 0.02 -15.18 11.28
C LYS A 5 0.01 -14.51 9.90
N VAL A 6 0.01 -13.17 9.84
CA VAL A 6 0.18 -12.43 8.57
C VAL A 6 1.54 -12.75 7.97
N VAL A 7 2.61 -12.65 8.76
CA VAL A 7 3.99 -12.92 8.30
C VAL A 7 4.14 -14.34 7.76
N GLU A 8 3.59 -15.34 8.46
CA GLU A 8 3.62 -16.74 8.01
C GLU A 8 2.90 -16.93 6.67
N LYS A 9 1.78 -16.24 6.45
CA LYS A 9 1.06 -16.30 5.18
C LYS A 9 1.78 -15.57 4.06
N LEU A 10 2.39 -14.42 4.34
CA LEU A 10 3.21 -13.69 3.35
C LEU A 10 4.40 -14.52 2.88
N ARG A 11 5.07 -15.24 3.79
CA ARG A 11 6.17 -16.16 3.44
C ARG A 11 5.77 -17.30 2.50
N ARG A 12 4.49 -17.66 2.43
CA ARG A 12 3.99 -18.68 1.49
C ARG A 12 3.68 -18.10 0.11
N LYS A 13 3.59 -16.78 0.00
CA LYS A 13 3.28 -16.05 -1.23
C LYS A 13 4.52 -15.46 -1.89
N GLY A 14 5.47 -14.99 -1.10
CA GLY A 14 6.70 -14.39 -1.60
C GLY A 14 7.78 -14.28 -0.52
N THR A 15 8.81 -13.50 -0.82
CA THR A 15 10.01 -13.37 0.02
C THR A 15 9.80 -12.28 1.06
N VAL A 16 10.13 -12.56 2.32
CA VAL A 16 9.91 -11.63 3.45
C VAL A 16 11.19 -11.45 4.25
N ALA A 17 11.58 -10.19 4.48
CA ALA A 17 12.58 -9.80 5.48
C ALA A 17 11.87 -9.13 6.67
N GLU A 18 12.17 -9.59 7.88
CA GLU A 18 11.69 -8.95 9.11
C GLU A 18 12.79 -8.06 9.70
N VAL A 19 12.48 -6.79 9.95
CA VAL A 19 13.36 -5.94 10.76
C VAL A 19 13.14 -6.32 12.22
N ARG A 20 14.19 -6.69 12.94
CA ARG A 20 14.11 -7.10 14.36
C ARG A 20 15.01 -6.26 15.25
N GLU A 21 14.60 -6.10 16.51
CA GLU A 21 15.40 -5.46 17.57
C GLU A 21 15.89 -4.03 17.27
N GLU A 22 15.11 -3.28 16.47
CA GLU A 22 15.34 -1.85 16.24
C GLU A 22 14.23 -1.02 16.90
N LYS A 23 14.61 -0.21 17.91
CA LYS A 23 13.68 0.55 18.76
C LYS A 23 12.79 1.51 17.95
N SER A 24 13.34 2.20 16.95
CA SER A 24 12.60 3.14 16.10
C SER A 24 12.75 2.75 14.64
N ARG A 25 11.76 2.03 14.11
CA ARG A 25 11.73 1.59 12.71
C ARG A 25 10.47 2.05 11.98
N SER A 26 10.66 2.62 10.80
CA SER A 26 9.62 3.11 9.88
C SER A 26 8.80 1.98 9.30
N PHE A 27 9.36 0.77 9.19
CA PHE A 27 8.66 -0.43 8.73
C PHE A 27 9.09 -1.64 9.56
N ASP A 28 8.28 -2.69 9.53
CA ASP A 28 8.50 -3.94 10.25
C ASP A 28 8.92 -5.05 9.29
N LEU A 29 8.42 -5.03 8.05
CA LEU A 29 8.72 -6.01 7.01
C LEU A 29 9.09 -5.33 5.69
N ALA A 30 10.00 -5.95 4.94
CA ALA A 30 10.05 -5.84 3.48
C ALA A 30 9.48 -7.14 2.90
N PHE A 31 8.64 -7.03 1.88
CA PHE A 31 7.97 -8.17 1.25
C PHE A 31 7.97 -7.99 -0.26
N VAL A 32 8.35 -9.02 -1.01
CA VAL A 32 8.31 -9.03 -2.47
C VAL A 32 7.56 -10.29 -2.96
N GLU A 33 6.59 -10.06 -3.83
CA GLU A 33 5.93 -11.05 -4.69
C GLU A 33 6.05 -10.52 -6.12
N ASP A 34 4.94 -10.11 -6.76
CA ASP A 34 4.98 -9.43 -8.06
C ASP A 34 5.50 -7.97 -7.97
N ARG A 35 5.47 -7.41 -6.76
CA ARG A 35 5.95 -6.05 -6.46
C ARG A 35 6.49 -5.98 -5.04
N ALA A 36 7.32 -4.97 -4.78
CA ALA A 36 7.86 -4.71 -3.46
C ALA A 36 6.90 -3.92 -2.58
N TYR A 37 6.83 -4.31 -1.31
CA TYR A 37 6.10 -3.64 -0.25
C TYR A 37 7.01 -3.41 0.95
N LEU A 38 6.92 -2.22 1.54
CA LEU A 38 7.33 -2.04 2.92
C LEU A 38 6.08 -2.03 3.80
N ILE A 39 6.08 -2.83 4.86
CA ILE A 39 4.89 -3.05 5.68
C ILE A 39 5.18 -2.63 7.12
N LYS A 40 4.34 -1.74 7.65
CA LYS A 40 4.27 -1.40 9.07
C LYS A 40 3.20 -2.26 9.74
N LEU A 41 3.57 -3.00 10.78
CA LEU A 41 2.66 -3.81 11.59
C LEU A 41 2.36 -3.09 12.91
N VAL A 42 1.09 -2.75 13.16
CA VAL A 42 0.68 -2.08 14.41
C VAL A 42 -0.60 -2.67 14.99
N GLY A 43 -0.76 -2.63 16.32
CA GLY A 43 -2.02 -3.03 16.96
C GLY A 43 -3.15 -2.03 16.69
N ASN A 44 -2.80 -0.74 16.65
CA ASN A 44 -3.72 0.36 16.38
C ASN A 44 -3.03 1.34 15.42
N ALA A 45 -3.66 1.65 14.29
CA ALA A 45 -3.13 2.61 13.33
C ALA A 45 -3.07 4.03 13.89
N ASP A 46 -3.87 4.35 14.92
CA ASP A 46 -3.86 5.68 15.54
C ASP A 46 -2.61 6.01 16.33
N SER A 47 -1.80 5.01 16.69
CA SER A 47 -0.51 5.26 17.34
C SER A 47 0.54 5.84 16.39
N LEU A 48 0.28 5.83 15.09
CA LEU A 48 1.19 6.36 14.08
C LEU A 48 0.98 7.87 13.94
N SER A 49 2.07 8.62 14.12
CA SER A 49 2.13 10.07 13.86
C SER A 49 2.35 10.37 12.38
N GLN A 50 2.04 11.61 11.98
CA GLN A 50 2.29 12.09 10.63
C GLN A 50 3.77 11.98 10.25
N ASP A 51 4.68 12.51 11.07
CA ASP A 51 6.13 12.44 10.84
C ASP A 51 6.65 11.02 10.66
N SER A 52 6.08 10.05 11.41
CA SER A 52 6.47 8.65 11.29
C SER A 52 6.03 8.06 9.96
N LEU A 53 4.83 8.39 9.47
CA LEU A 53 4.34 7.93 8.17
C LEU A 53 4.99 8.65 7.00
N GLU A 54 5.36 9.92 7.14
CA GLU A 54 6.15 10.63 6.14
C GLU A 54 7.54 10.01 5.99
N SER A 55 8.20 9.69 7.10
CA SER A 55 9.50 8.99 7.09
C SER A 55 9.38 7.59 6.48
N PHE A 56 8.26 6.90 6.71
CA PHE A 56 7.96 5.60 6.12
C PHE A 56 7.75 5.68 4.61
N ARG A 57 6.98 6.67 4.12
CA ARG A 57 6.79 6.90 2.68
C ARG A 57 8.09 7.25 1.96
N LYS A 58 8.95 8.09 2.56
CA LYS A 58 10.28 8.39 2.02
C LYS A 58 11.17 7.15 1.90
N CYS A 59 11.06 6.23 2.86
CA CYS A 59 11.77 4.97 2.81
C CYS A 59 11.27 4.09 1.66
N ALA A 60 9.95 4.07 1.43
CA ALA A 60 9.33 3.29 0.38
C ALA A 60 9.64 3.86 -1.02
N SER A 61 9.65 5.19 -1.17
CA SER A 61 9.90 5.86 -2.46
C SER A 61 11.30 5.60 -3.03
N VAL A 62 12.32 5.57 -2.19
CA VAL A 62 13.70 5.37 -2.64
C VAL A 62 14.00 3.91 -3.02
N VAL A 63 13.32 2.95 -2.39
CA VAL A 63 13.48 1.52 -2.69
C VAL A 63 12.44 0.99 -3.68
N GLY A 64 11.60 1.87 -4.25
CA GLY A 64 10.58 1.48 -5.23
C GLY A 64 9.50 0.54 -4.69
N ALA A 65 9.18 0.61 -3.40
CA ALA A 65 8.20 -0.24 -2.75
C ALA A 65 6.90 0.51 -2.42
N ASP A 66 5.78 -0.21 -2.38
CA ASP A 66 4.49 0.32 -1.92
C ASP A 66 4.46 0.34 -0.37
N PRO A 67 4.23 1.50 0.29
CA PRO A 67 4.09 1.55 1.73
C PRO A 67 2.69 1.10 2.17
N LEU A 68 2.64 0.21 3.15
CA LEU A 68 1.39 -0.30 3.70
C LEU A 68 1.41 -0.40 5.22
N VAL A 69 0.29 -0.05 5.87
CA VAL A 69 0.06 -0.36 7.28
C VAL A 69 -0.91 -1.52 7.41
N VAL A 70 -0.47 -2.59 8.05
CA VAL A 70 -1.34 -3.67 8.51
C VAL A 70 -1.65 -3.45 9.98
N SER A 71 -2.93 -3.29 10.30
CA SER A 71 -3.40 -3.01 11.66
C SER A 71 -4.56 -3.92 12.08
N LYS A 72 -4.82 -3.99 13.39
CA LYS A 72 -6.05 -4.61 13.92
C LYS A 72 -7.19 -3.60 14.08
N LYS A 73 -6.88 -2.32 14.30
CA LYS A 73 -7.85 -1.26 14.61
C LYS A 73 -7.44 0.10 14.02
N CYS A 74 -8.44 0.95 13.78
CA CYS A 74 -8.32 2.37 13.47
C CYS A 74 -9.58 3.07 14.02
N LYS A 75 -9.43 4.10 14.88
CA LYS A 75 -10.47 4.67 15.76
C LYS A 75 -11.74 5.10 15.04
N SER A 76 -11.64 5.53 13.79
CA SER A 76 -12.77 6.09 13.05
C SER A 76 -13.96 5.13 12.91
N HIS A 77 -13.78 3.81 13.12
CA HIS A 77 -14.83 2.81 12.83
C HIS A 77 -14.92 1.63 13.83
N GLY A 78 -14.31 1.70 15.02
CA GLY A 78 -14.36 0.62 16.03
C GLY A 78 -13.57 -0.66 15.67
N GLY A 79 -13.16 -0.80 14.41
CA GLY A 79 -12.37 -1.89 13.81
C GLY A 79 -12.06 -1.60 12.35
N LEU A 80 -11.31 -2.48 11.69
CA LEU A 80 -11.10 -2.43 10.24
C LEU A 80 -12.03 -3.43 9.56
N THR A 81 -12.89 -2.95 8.67
CA THR A 81 -13.80 -3.81 7.90
C THR A 81 -13.02 -4.60 6.86
N GLU A 82 -13.37 -5.88 6.70
CA GLU A 82 -12.78 -6.74 5.68
C GLU A 82 -13.10 -6.25 4.26
N GLY A 83 -12.08 -6.28 3.38
CA GLY A 83 -12.17 -5.77 2.02
C GLY A 83 -12.18 -4.24 1.92
N VAL A 84 -11.92 -3.52 3.02
CA VAL A 84 -11.88 -2.05 3.04
C VAL A 84 -10.47 -1.58 3.39
N VAL A 85 -10.00 -0.60 2.61
CA VAL A 85 -8.75 0.11 2.83
C VAL A 85 -9.06 1.51 3.37
N TYR A 86 -8.44 1.84 4.47
CA TYR A 86 -8.49 3.15 5.11
C TYR A 86 -7.22 3.92 4.77
N GLN A 87 -7.21 5.22 5.04
CA GLN A 87 -6.04 6.05 4.81
C GLN A 87 -5.64 6.78 6.08
N ARG A 88 -4.33 6.84 6.34
CA ARG A 88 -3.77 7.66 7.41
C ARG A 88 -2.54 8.40 6.90
N TYR A 89 -2.60 9.74 6.95
CA TYR A 89 -1.54 10.63 6.44
C TYR A 89 -1.04 10.22 5.03
N GLY A 90 -1.99 9.81 4.16
CA GLY A 90 -1.69 9.40 2.80
C GLY A 90 -1.20 7.95 2.62
N VAL A 91 -1.04 7.17 3.68
CA VAL A 91 -0.63 5.74 3.63
C VAL A 91 -1.86 4.84 3.77
N PRO A 92 -1.98 3.77 2.96
CA PRO A 92 -3.06 2.80 3.11
C PRO A 92 -2.94 2.02 4.42
N VAL A 93 -4.09 1.80 5.07
CA VAL A 93 -4.25 1.05 6.30
C VAL A 93 -5.32 -0.01 6.08
N MET A 94 -5.00 -1.28 6.32
CA MET A 94 -5.97 -2.37 6.19
C MET A 94 -5.69 -3.51 7.17
N SER A 95 -6.63 -4.44 7.30
CA SER A 95 -6.40 -5.67 8.06
C SER A 95 -5.46 -6.61 7.30
N GLY A 96 -4.85 -7.54 8.03
CA GLY A 96 -4.01 -8.56 7.38
C GLY A 96 -4.80 -9.45 6.44
N GLU A 97 -6.07 -9.74 6.76
CA GLU A 97 -6.99 -10.47 5.88
C GLU A 97 -7.25 -9.71 4.59
N THR A 98 -7.55 -8.41 4.66
CA THR A 98 -7.75 -7.57 3.47
C THR A 98 -6.49 -7.52 2.63
N PHE A 99 -5.30 -7.39 3.24
CA PHE A 99 -4.06 -7.36 2.47
C PHE A 99 -3.79 -8.66 1.73
N LEU A 100 -4.03 -9.82 2.36
CA LEU A 100 -3.85 -11.11 1.69
C LEU A 100 -4.81 -11.27 0.50
N LYS A 101 -6.08 -10.87 0.66
CA LYS A 101 -7.05 -10.87 -0.46
C LYS A 101 -6.65 -9.91 -1.57
N TYR A 102 -6.13 -8.74 -1.21
CA TYR A 102 -5.61 -7.76 -2.17
C TYR A 102 -4.44 -8.32 -2.99
N LEU A 103 -3.51 -9.06 -2.36
CA LEU A 103 -2.46 -9.80 -3.08
C LEU A 103 -3.05 -10.87 -4.01
N ASP A 104 -4.14 -11.53 -3.61
CA ASP A 104 -4.92 -12.45 -4.45
C ASP A 104 -5.79 -11.72 -5.51
N ASN A 105 -5.45 -10.49 -5.89
CA ASN A 105 -6.16 -9.67 -6.88
C ASN A 105 -7.65 -9.40 -6.56
N HIS A 106 -8.09 -9.57 -5.31
CA HIS A 106 -9.46 -9.21 -4.94
C HIS A 106 -9.60 -7.69 -4.89
N GLU A 107 -10.76 -7.23 -5.32
CA GLU A 107 -11.14 -5.82 -5.24
C GLU A 107 -11.24 -5.35 -3.79
N VAL A 108 -10.93 -4.07 -3.58
CA VAL A 108 -11.02 -3.43 -2.28
C VAL A 108 -11.82 -2.15 -2.39
N ALA A 109 -12.64 -1.90 -1.37
CA ALA A 109 -13.32 -0.63 -1.19
C ALA A 109 -12.42 0.35 -0.41
N LEU A 110 -12.67 1.65 -0.55
CA LEU A 110 -11.96 2.72 0.13
C LEU A 110 -12.86 3.39 1.17
N ALA A 111 -12.33 3.60 2.37
CA ALA A 111 -13.01 4.39 3.38
C ALA A 111 -12.62 5.88 3.25
N ASP A 112 -13.63 6.74 3.16
CA ASP A 112 -13.51 8.19 3.14
C ASP A 112 -14.38 8.84 4.23
N ARG A 113 -14.47 10.18 4.23
CA ARG A 113 -15.32 10.93 5.18
C ARG A 113 -16.82 10.68 4.97
N GLY A 114 -17.24 10.26 3.79
CA GLY A 114 -18.62 9.97 3.39
C GLY A 114 -19.01 8.49 3.45
N GLY A 115 -18.12 7.62 3.96
CA GLY A 115 -18.37 6.19 4.17
C GLY A 115 -17.42 5.30 3.37
N VAL A 116 -17.88 4.10 3.04
CA VAL A 116 -17.11 3.13 2.25
C VAL A 116 -17.56 3.22 0.80
N LYS A 117 -16.61 3.49 -0.09
CA LYS A 117 -16.80 3.67 -1.53
C LYS A 117 -16.11 2.57 -2.31
N VAL A 118 -16.69 2.15 -3.43
CA VAL A 118 -16.07 1.20 -4.35
C VAL A 118 -15.56 1.99 -5.55
N PRO A 119 -14.24 2.03 -5.77
CA PRO A 119 -13.66 2.66 -6.93
C PRO A 119 -14.18 2.06 -8.22
N MET A 120 -14.64 2.89 -9.14
CA MET A 120 -15.18 2.45 -10.43
C MET A 120 -14.34 3.02 -11.58
N GLU A 121 -14.30 2.28 -12.68
CA GLU A 121 -13.76 2.70 -13.97
C GLU A 121 -14.60 2.11 -15.10
N HIS A 122 -14.42 2.61 -16.32
CA HIS A 122 -15.06 2.06 -17.52
C HIS A 122 -16.60 1.93 -17.50
N VAL A 123 -17.30 2.69 -16.64
CA VAL A 123 -18.75 2.60 -16.46
C VAL A 123 -19.48 2.97 -17.75
N LYS A 124 -18.98 3.98 -18.47
CA LYS A 124 -19.57 4.47 -19.72
C LYS A 124 -19.44 3.41 -20.81
N GLU A 125 -18.24 2.86 -20.96
CA GLU A 125 -17.90 1.86 -21.95
C GLU A 125 -18.71 0.59 -21.73
N ALA A 126 -18.83 0.13 -20.47
CA ALA A 126 -19.65 -1.02 -20.13
C ALA A 126 -21.14 -0.79 -20.42
N ARG A 127 -21.67 0.40 -20.13
CA ARG A 127 -23.06 0.77 -20.47
C ARG A 127 -23.29 0.78 -21.98
N GLU A 128 -22.39 1.40 -22.73
CA GLU A 128 -22.49 1.55 -24.19
C GLU A 128 -22.33 0.22 -24.92
N ALA A 129 -21.46 -0.67 -24.43
CA ALA A 129 -21.34 -2.04 -24.94
C ALA A 129 -22.64 -2.84 -24.83
N LEU A 130 -23.49 -2.50 -23.85
CA LEU A 130 -24.82 -3.10 -23.65
C LEU A 130 -25.94 -2.34 -24.38
N ASN A 131 -25.62 -1.34 -25.21
CA ASN A 131 -26.56 -0.46 -25.91
C ASN A 131 -27.57 0.22 -24.97
N MET A 132 -27.18 0.48 -23.70
CA MET A 132 -28.07 1.11 -22.73
C MET A 132 -27.92 2.63 -22.75
N SER A 133 -29.04 3.36 -22.69
CA SER A 133 -28.99 4.81 -22.44
C SER A 133 -28.70 5.10 -20.96
N ARG A 134 -28.25 6.32 -20.65
CA ARG A 134 -28.11 6.77 -19.24
C ARG A 134 -29.42 6.67 -18.47
N ASN A 135 -30.55 6.99 -19.12
CA ASN A 135 -31.88 6.92 -18.50
C ASN A 135 -32.26 5.48 -18.13
N LEU A 136 -32.01 4.52 -19.04
CA LEU A 136 -32.29 3.11 -18.78
C LEU A 136 -31.43 2.56 -17.63
N LEU A 137 -30.14 2.91 -17.59
CA LEU A 137 -29.28 2.50 -16.47
C LEU A 137 -29.71 3.17 -15.16
N ALA A 138 -30.09 4.45 -15.20
CA ALA A 138 -30.56 5.20 -14.05
C ALA A 138 -31.84 4.59 -13.45
N GLU A 139 -32.79 4.19 -14.30
CA GLU A 139 -34.01 3.48 -13.90
C GLU A 139 -33.67 2.16 -13.20
N ARG A 140 -32.79 1.34 -13.80
CA ARG A 140 -32.38 0.04 -13.22
C ARG A 140 -31.61 0.16 -11.90
N LEU A 141 -30.88 1.27 -11.71
CA LEU A 141 -30.12 1.54 -10.49
C LEU A 141 -30.93 2.33 -9.45
N GLU A 142 -32.14 2.78 -9.78
CA GLU A 142 -32.97 3.64 -8.93
C GLU A 142 -32.25 4.96 -8.55
N VAL A 143 -31.54 5.55 -9.51
CA VAL A 143 -30.82 6.83 -9.35
C VAL A 143 -31.22 7.81 -10.45
N THR A 144 -30.73 9.05 -10.38
CA THR A 144 -30.95 10.02 -11.45
C THR A 144 -30.01 9.77 -12.64
N PRO A 145 -30.39 10.13 -13.89
CA PRO A 145 -29.48 10.11 -15.03
C PRO A 145 -28.20 10.92 -14.81
N GLU A 146 -28.30 12.00 -14.03
CA GLU A 146 -27.16 12.80 -13.60
C GLU A 146 -26.21 12.01 -12.69
N MET A 147 -26.73 11.17 -11.79
CA MET A 147 -25.89 10.30 -10.96
C MET A 147 -25.12 9.28 -11.81
N VAL A 148 -25.76 8.72 -12.83
CA VAL A 148 -25.07 7.85 -13.81
C VAL A 148 -23.94 8.61 -14.51
N ARG A 149 -24.20 9.83 -15.01
CA ARG A 149 -23.18 10.69 -15.62
C ARG A 149 -21.99 10.91 -14.67
N ARG A 150 -22.26 11.17 -13.38
CA ARG A 150 -21.21 11.35 -12.37
C ARG A 150 -20.39 10.08 -12.13
N TYR A 151 -20.99 8.90 -12.18
CA TYR A 151 -20.25 7.63 -12.10
C TYR A 151 -19.35 7.44 -13.33
N GLU A 152 -19.86 7.72 -14.53
CA GLU A 152 -19.10 7.63 -15.79
C GLU A 152 -17.90 8.57 -15.82
N GLU A 153 -18.03 9.77 -15.27
CA GLU A 153 -16.98 10.79 -15.24
C GLU A 153 -16.05 10.67 -14.02
N GLY A 154 -16.24 9.65 -13.17
CA GLY A 154 -15.45 9.47 -11.95
C GLY A 154 -15.66 10.57 -10.90
N GLN A 155 -16.72 11.36 -11.01
CA GLN A 155 -17.09 12.45 -10.08
C GLN A 155 -17.82 11.94 -8.83
N ALA A 156 -18.15 10.65 -8.79
CA ALA A 156 -18.73 9.99 -7.65
C ALA A 156 -18.36 8.50 -7.66
N GLU A 157 -18.21 7.93 -6.47
CA GLU A 157 -18.06 6.50 -6.28
C GLU A 157 -19.28 5.96 -5.51
N PRO A 158 -19.84 4.81 -5.92
CA PRO A 158 -20.95 4.18 -5.23
C PRO A 158 -20.52 3.58 -3.88
N GLY A 159 -21.48 3.44 -2.96
CA GLY A 159 -21.30 2.56 -1.81
C GLY A 159 -21.35 1.09 -2.23
N ARG A 160 -21.02 0.16 -1.32
CA ARG A 160 -20.92 -1.29 -1.63
C ARG A 160 -22.18 -1.88 -2.26
N GLU A 161 -23.36 -1.57 -1.71
CA GLU A 161 -24.62 -2.10 -2.23
C GLU A 161 -24.89 -1.63 -3.68
N MET A 162 -24.73 -0.33 -3.92
CA MET A 162 -24.89 0.24 -5.27
C MET A 162 -23.84 -0.29 -6.24
N ALA A 163 -22.60 -0.49 -5.79
CA ALA A 163 -21.54 -1.06 -6.61
C ALA A 163 -21.87 -2.50 -7.05
N GLU A 164 -22.43 -3.32 -6.15
CA GLU A 164 -22.87 -4.67 -6.51
C GLU A 164 -24.07 -4.65 -7.47
N LYS A 165 -25.03 -3.73 -7.31
CA LYS A 165 -26.11 -3.52 -8.29
C LYS A 165 -25.53 -3.16 -9.67
N MET A 166 -24.61 -2.20 -9.72
CA MET A 166 -23.93 -1.80 -10.95
C MET A 166 -23.19 -2.97 -11.59
N ARG A 167 -22.46 -3.76 -10.81
CA ARG A 167 -21.73 -4.94 -11.27
C ARG A 167 -22.67 -5.99 -11.88
N GLY A 168 -23.82 -6.24 -11.25
CA GLY A 168 -24.81 -7.18 -11.76
C GLY A 168 -25.40 -6.78 -13.11
N ILE A 169 -25.43 -5.48 -13.43
CA ILE A 169 -25.97 -4.96 -14.70
C ILE A 169 -24.88 -4.83 -15.76
N LEU A 170 -23.74 -4.25 -15.41
CA LEU A 170 -22.68 -3.82 -16.34
C LEU A 170 -21.50 -4.80 -16.41
N GLY A 171 -21.41 -5.77 -15.49
CA GLY A 171 -20.31 -6.73 -15.39
C GLY A 171 -19.21 -6.31 -14.40
N GLY A 172 -18.26 -7.22 -14.16
CA GLY A 172 -17.19 -7.05 -13.16
C GLY A 172 -16.07 -6.07 -13.53
N SER A 173 -15.89 -5.77 -14.82
CA SER A 173 -14.78 -4.94 -15.31
C SER A 173 -14.88 -3.47 -14.92
N ILE A 174 -15.99 -3.04 -14.31
CA ILE A 174 -16.22 -1.66 -13.92
C ILE A 174 -15.62 -1.29 -12.56
N VAL A 175 -15.14 -2.27 -11.78
CA VAL A 175 -14.53 -1.98 -10.47
C VAL A 175 -13.04 -1.78 -10.67
N ARG A 176 -12.57 -0.59 -10.26
CA ARG A 176 -11.19 -0.19 -10.44
C ARG A 176 -10.28 -0.91 -9.47
N LYS A 177 -9.21 -1.51 -9.98
CA LYS A 177 -8.12 -2.01 -9.14
C LYS A 177 -7.36 -0.83 -8.54
N VAL A 178 -7.29 -0.79 -7.21
CA VAL A 178 -6.57 0.26 -6.49
C VAL A 178 -5.08 -0.09 -6.41
N SER A 179 -4.22 0.91 -6.61
CA SER A 179 -2.77 0.81 -6.43
C SER A 179 -2.33 1.86 -5.42
N PHE A 180 -1.34 1.53 -4.58
CA PHE A 180 -0.84 2.41 -3.50
C PHE A 180 0.61 2.84 -3.71
N LYS A 181 1.03 2.89 -4.99
CA LYS A 181 2.35 3.35 -5.40
C LYS A 181 2.65 4.74 -4.87
N VAL A 182 3.88 4.90 -4.41
CA VAL A 182 4.46 6.22 -4.10
C VAL A 182 5.38 6.64 -5.24
N GLU A 183 5.44 7.94 -5.48
CA GLU A 183 6.40 8.51 -6.43
C GLU A 183 7.82 8.18 -5.99
N GLY A 184 8.65 7.74 -6.94
CA GLY A 184 10.03 7.34 -6.69
C GLY A 184 10.90 8.51 -6.24
N SER A 185 11.99 8.22 -5.55
CA SER A 185 12.99 9.22 -5.18
C SER A 185 14.39 8.68 -5.46
N GLU A 186 15.27 9.49 -6.04
CA GLU A 186 16.66 9.09 -6.33
C GLU A 186 17.50 8.88 -5.07
N LYS A 187 17.17 9.60 -3.98
CA LYS A 187 17.95 9.57 -2.75
C LYS A 187 17.11 9.99 -1.55
N ALA A 188 17.30 9.32 -0.41
CA ALA A 188 16.68 9.71 0.83
C ALA A 188 17.55 9.35 2.05
N PHE A 189 17.62 10.26 3.02
CA PHE A 189 18.17 9.97 4.34
C PHE A 189 17.06 9.42 5.25
N ILE A 190 17.24 8.19 5.74
CA ILE A 190 16.25 7.43 6.50
C ILE A 190 16.82 7.11 7.88
N GLY A 191 16.54 7.93 8.89
CA GLY A 191 17.06 7.67 10.25
C GLY A 191 16.39 6.50 10.99
N ARG A 192 15.30 5.95 10.45
CA ARG A 192 14.42 4.96 11.12
C ARG A 192 14.29 3.68 10.28
N ALA A 193 15.38 3.18 9.74
CA ALA A 193 15.43 1.88 9.03
C ALA A 193 16.77 1.18 9.36
N PRO A 194 16.98 -0.07 8.94
CA PRO A 194 18.29 -0.76 9.01
C PRO A 194 19.42 -0.07 8.23
N PHE A 195 19.12 1.00 7.51
CA PHE A 195 20.02 1.88 6.79
C PHE A 195 19.75 3.33 7.19
N GLU A 196 20.72 4.21 7.01
CA GLU A 196 20.63 5.66 7.22
C GLU A 196 20.46 6.42 5.90
N LEU A 197 20.94 5.87 4.80
CA LEU A 197 20.88 6.47 3.47
C LEU A 197 20.46 5.39 2.49
N ALA A 198 19.58 5.75 1.57
CA ALA A 198 19.32 4.97 0.39
C ALA A 198 19.40 5.88 -0.84
N PHE A 199 19.87 5.33 -1.95
CA PHE A 199 19.92 6.04 -3.22
C PHE A 199 19.90 5.06 -4.39
N ARG A 200 19.56 5.59 -5.57
CA ARG A 200 19.63 4.86 -6.82
C ARG A 200 20.79 5.41 -7.66
N LYS A 201 21.54 4.52 -8.30
CA LYS A 201 22.61 4.86 -9.23
C LYS A 201 22.65 3.78 -10.31
N GLU A 202 22.63 4.20 -11.58
CA GLU A 202 22.72 3.29 -12.73
C GLU A 202 21.66 2.17 -12.74
N GLY A 203 20.46 2.45 -12.19
CA GLY A 203 19.35 1.50 -12.10
C GLY A 203 19.35 0.64 -10.83
N GLU A 204 20.49 0.54 -10.14
CA GLU A 204 20.67 -0.20 -8.90
C GLU A 204 20.25 0.64 -7.68
N THR A 205 19.81 -0.04 -6.62
CA THR A 205 19.45 0.58 -5.34
C THR A 205 20.50 0.24 -4.30
N PHE A 206 21.00 1.23 -3.58
CA PHE A 206 21.99 1.06 -2.52
C PHE A 206 21.38 1.42 -1.17
N LEU A 207 21.53 0.54 -0.19
CA LEU A 207 21.12 0.74 1.20
C LEU A 207 22.37 0.84 2.09
N VAL A 208 22.61 2.02 2.62
CA VAL A 208 23.82 2.33 3.38
C VAL A 208 23.50 2.47 4.86
N SER A 209 24.15 1.67 5.71
CA SER A 209 24.19 1.94 7.15
C SER A 209 25.51 2.52 7.60
N PHE A 210 25.41 3.55 8.45
CA PHE A 210 26.57 4.16 9.12
C PHE A 210 26.96 3.47 10.43
N LYS A 211 26.30 2.35 10.75
CA LYS A 211 26.43 1.62 12.00
C LYS A 211 26.67 0.14 11.70
N ASP A 212 27.61 -0.46 12.40
CA ASP A 212 28.08 -1.83 12.19
C ASP A 212 27.55 -2.81 13.26
N HIS A 213 26.56 -2.42 14.06
CA HIS A 213 25.98 -3.29 15.08
C HIS A 213 25.46 -4.61 14.45
N PRO A 214 25.84 -5.80 14.96
CA PRO A 214 25.61 -7.08 14.26
C PRO A 214 24.16 -7.33 13.84
N GLN A 215 23.19 -7.07 14.73
CA GLN A 215 21.77 -7.28 14.41
C GLN A 215 21.26 -6.29 13.35
N ARG A 216 21.78 -5.07 13.33
CA ARG A 216 21.41 -4.07 12.32
C ARG A 216 21.96 -4.45 10.96
N VAL A 217 23.21 -4.88 10.90
CA VAL A 217 23.84 -5.38 9.67
C VAL A 217 23.09 -6.61 9.13
N ARG A 218 22.61 -7.50 10.02
CA ARG A 218 21.72 -8.61 9.63
C ARG A 218 20.41 -8.11 9.01
N ASN A 219 19.71 -7.18 9.67
CA ASN A 219 18.48 -6.60 9.14
C ASN A 219 18.73 -5.91 7.78
N LEU A 220 19.82 -5.16 7.66
CA LEU A 220 20.20 -4.47 6.42
C LEU A 220 20.38 -5.47 5.27
N LYS A 221 21.20 -6.51 5.47
CA LYS A 221 21.45 -7.52 4.45
C LYS A 221 20.19 -8.26 4.03
N GLN A 222 19.35 -8.66 4.98
CA GLN A 222 18.08 -9.33 4.67
C GLN A 222 17.11 -8.43 3.90
N VAL A 223 16.98 -7.16 4.30
CA VAL A 223 16.12 -6.21 3.58
C VAL A 223 16.66 -5.93 2.18
N ALA A 224 17.98 -5.76 2.05
CA ALA A 224 18.62 -5.52 0.77
C ALA A 224 18.45 -6.71 -0.18
N GLU A 225 18.67 -7.95 0.31
CA GLU A 225 18.44 -9.18 -0.45
C GLU A 225 16.99 -9.28 -0.95
N VAL A 226 16.01 -9.03 -0.08
CA VAL A 226 14.59 -9.09 -0.46
C VAL A 226 14.20 -8.01 -1.46
N LEU A 227 14.81 -6.82 -1.39
CA LEU A 227 14.50 -5.68 -2.26
C LEU A 227 15.42 -5.60 -3.49
N GLU A 228 16.25 -6.61 -3.74
CA GLU A 228 17.25 -6.63 -4.83
C GLU A 228 18.13 -5.36 -4.82
N ALA A 229 18.60 -4.99 -3.63
CA ALA A 229 19.43 -3.82 -3.39
C ALA A 229 20.81 -4.21 -2.83
N GLU A 230 21.77 -3.32 -3.01
CA GLU A 230 23.13 -3.47 -2.51
C GLU A 230 23.25 -2.97 -1.07
N ALA A 231 23.75 -3.81 -0.17
CA ALA A 231 23.93 -3.48 1.25
C ALA A 231 25.34 -2.96 1.53
N VAL A 232 25.44 -1.70 1.97
CA VAL A 232 26.72 -1.05 2.28
C VAL A 232 26.80 -0.73 3.76
N VAL A 233 27.88 -1.13 4.42
CA VAL A 233 28.20 -0.71 5.80
C VAL A 233 29.46 0.14 5.76
N SER A 234 29.35 1.41 6.16
CA SER A 234 30.48 2.34 6.14
C SER A 234 30.46 3.24 7.37
N LYS A 235 31.61 3.52 7.98
CA LYS A 235 31.68 4.49 9.08
C LYS A 235 31.73 5.94 8.59
N SER A 236 32.03 6.16 7.30
CA SER A 236 32.00 7.48 6.68
C SER A 236 30.58 7.83 6.25
N LYS A 237 30.28 9.14 6.21
CA LYS A 237 29.04 9.67 5.61
C LYS A 237 29.24 10.18 4.18
N LYS A 238 30.46 10.20 3.67
CA LYS A 238 30.77 10.65 2.31
C LYS A 238 30.62 9.49 1.34
N LEU A 239 29.91 9.72 0.25
CA LEU A 239 29.69 8.71 -0.81
C LEU A 239 30.99 8.35 -1.53
N GLU A 240 31.87 9.32 -1.72
CA GLU A 240 33.21 9.13 -2.32
C GLU A 240 34.02 8.06 -1.58
N ASP A 241 33.96 8.06 -0.24
CA ASP A 241 34.66 7.09 0.61
C ASP A 241 34.09 5.65 0.48
N MET A 242 32.97 5.50 -0.23
CA MET A 242 32.29 4.22 -0.48
C MET A 242 32.41 3.78 -1.94
N GLY A 243 33.17 4.51 -2.77
CA GLY A 243 33.36 4.21 -4.19
C GLY A 243 32.20 4.65 -5.10
N PHE A 244 31.35 5.56 -4.63
CA PHE A 244 30.22 6.11 -5.40
C PHE A 244 30.48 7.50 -5.95
#